data_AF-A0A3M1Y5C4-F1
#
_entry.id   AF-A0A3M1Y5C4-F1
#
_cell.length_a   1.000
_cell.length_b   1.000
_cell.length_c   1.000
_cell.angle_alpha   90.00
_cell.angle_beta   90.00
_cell.angle_gamma   90.00
#
_symmetry.space_group_name_H-M   'P 1'
#
loop_
_entity.id
_entity.type
_entity.pdbx_description
1 polymer ?
#
loop_
_entity_poly.entity_id
_entity_poly.type
_entity_poly.pdbx_seq_one_letter_code
_entity_poly.pdbx_strand_id
1 'polypeptide(L)'
;MSKDTKQQILDAANHLIEQEGVAALTLESVAAAAGVSKGGLLYHFPNKDALIEGMIAHLIQNFDERLGQSADFADWLAAYVRLTLADMSLLSQAQFSILAAIANNPDLVQPMADQTAAWQKRIESVAKDPVLATIIRLATDGLWYAEMLGIRQVSDEMKQAVEKRLLEMIHDSTQSE
;
A
#
# COMPACT_ATOMS: atom_id res chain seq x y z
N MET A 1 16.17 5.10 20.63
CA MET A 1 15.52 6.39 20.34
C MET A 1 15.41 6.70 18.84
N SER A 2 16.22 6.15 17.94
CA SER A 2 16.20 6.49 16.50
C SER A 2 15.06 5.89 15.66
N LYS A 3 14.47 4.75 16.05
CA LYS A 3 13.44 4.08 15.24
C LYS A 3 12.07 4.75 15.41
N ASP A 4 11.74 5.15 16.63
CA ASP A 4 10.51 5.88 16.95
C ASP A 4 10.45 7.26 16.29
N THR A 5 11.55 8.01 16.26
CA THR A 5 11.55 9.36 15.65
C THR A 5 11.33 9.32 14.14
N LYS A 6 11.90 8.33 13.44
CA LYS A 6 11.66 8.14 12.00
C LYS A 6 10.17 7.87 11.75
N GLN A 7 9.57 6.96 12.53
CA GLN A 7 8.15 6.62 12.42
C GLN A 7 7.25 7.82 12.72
N GLN A 8 7.53 8.53 13.81
CA GLN A 8 6.82 9.75 14.22
C GLN A 8 6.81 10.82 13.11
N ILE A 9 7.92 10.99 12.39
CA ILE A 9 8.00 11.90 11.25
C ILE A 9 7.11 11.44 10.09
N LEU A 10 7.10 10.14 9.78
CA LEU A 10 6.28 9.57 8.71
C LEU A 10 4.78 9.64 9.03
N ASP A 11 4.40 9.39 10.29
CA ASP A 11 3.02 9.49 10.76
C ASP A 11 2.53 10.94 10.68
N ALA A 12 3.36 11.90 11.12
CA ALA A 12 3.06 13.33 11.01
C ALA A 12 2.92 13.78 9.55
N ALA A 13 3.77 13.28 8.65
CA ALA A 13 3.69 13.58 7.22
C ALA A 13 2.37 13.06 6.61
N ASN A 14 1.98 11.82 6.92
CA ASN A 14 0.72 11.25 6.45
C ASN A 14 -0.48 12.06 6.95
N HIS A 15 -0.50 12.39 8.23
CA HIS A 15 -1.59 13.17 8.83
C HIS A 15 -1.71 14.57 8.25
N LEU A 16 -0.57 15.22 7.95
CA LEU A 16 -0.56 16.53 7.31
C LEU A 16 -1.17 16.49 5.91
N ILE A 17 -0.85 15.46 5.12
CA ILE A 17 -1.42 15.31 3.77
C ILE A 17 -2.92 15.00 3.86
N GLU A 18 -3.33 14.19 4.82
CA GLU A 18 -4.74 13.88 5.06
C GLU A 18 -5.58 15.12 5.36
N GLN A 19 -5.05 16.05 6.16
CA GLN A 19 -5.77 17.25 6.58
C GLN A 19 -5.68 18.42 5.61
N GLU A 20 -4.50 18.65 5.03
CA GLU A 20 -4.17 19.87 4.29
C GLU A 20 -3.79 19.61 2.81
N GLY A 21 -3.75 18.34 2.40
CA GLY A 21 -3.40 17.92 1.05
C GLY A 21 -1.89 17.87 0.79
N VAL A 22 -1.52 17.31 -0.36
CA VAL A 22 -0.11 17.06 -0.75
C VAL A 22 0.75 18.34 -0.79
N ALA A 23 0.13 19.48 -1.11
CA ALA A 23 0.82 20.77 -1.19
C ALA A 23 1.39 21.23 0.16
N ALA A 24 0.78 20.82 1.29
CA ALA A 24 1.24 21.16 2.63
C ALA A 24 2.51 20.39 3.05
N LEU A 25 2.88 19.33 2.32
CA LEU A 25 4.04 18.49 2.61
C LEU A 25 5.35 19.23 2.35
N THR A 26 5.85 19.93 3.37
CA THR A 26 7.18 20.54 3.42
C THR A 26 7.97 20.01 4.61
N LEU A 27 9.31 20.03 4.53
CA LEU A 27 10.16 19.56 5.63
C LEU A 27 9.93 20.38 6.90
N GLU A 28 9.70 21.68 6.77
CA GLU A 28 9.35 22.57 7.87
C GLU A 28 8.00 22.20 8.51
N SER A 29 6.94 22.05 7.70
CA SER A 29 5.60 21.69 8.19
C SER A 29 5.62 20.34 8.89
N VAL A 30 6.33 19.36 8.33
CA VAL A 30 6.43 18.02 8.91
C VAL A 30 7.26 18.04 10.19
N ALA A 31 8.36 18.79 10.27
CA ALA A 31 9.13 18.92 11.50
C ALA A 31 8.28 19.52 12.63
N ALA A 32 7.50 20.56 12.32
CA ALA A 32 6.58 21.19 13.26
C ALA A 32 5.49 20.22 13.72
N ALA A 33 4.82 19.53 12.79
CA ALA A 33 3.78 18.55 13.09
C ALA A 33 4.30 17.36 13.91
N ALA A 34 5.51 16.88 13.60
CA ALA A 34 6.17 15.80 14.32
C ALA A 34 6.74 16.24 15.68
N GLY A 35 6.76 17.54 16.01
CA GLY A 35 7.35 18.04 17.25
C GLY A 35 8.88 17.85 17.33
N VAL A 36 9.56 17.83 16.19
CA VAL A 36 11.03 17.67 16.11
C VAL A 36 11.69 18.93 15.55
N SER A 37 12.99 19.09 15.81
CA SER A 37 13.75 20.18 15.18
C SER A 37 13.97 19.92 13.69
N LYS A 38 14.13 20.98 12.89
CA LYS A 38 14.50 20.87 11.46
C LYS A 38 15.78 20.04 11.27
N GLY A 39 16.79 20.22 12.12
CA GLY A 39 18.01 19.41 12.08
C GLY A 39 17.78 17.94 12.41
N GLY A 40 16.88 17.65 13.35
CA GLY A 40 16.47 16.28 13.68
C GLY A 40 15.70 15.60 12.56
N LEU A 41 14.85 16.33 11.83
CA LEU A 41 14.18 15.81 10.65
C LEU A 41 15.18 15.54 9.52
N LEU A 42 16.04 16.52 9.21
CA LEU A 42 17.04 16.41 8.14
C LEU A 42 18.06 15.29 8.38
N TYR A 43 18.29 14.90 9.63
CA TYR A 43 19.10 13.73 9.97
C TYR A 43 18.48 12.42 9.43
N HIS A 44 17.14 12.30 9.42
CA HIS A 44 16.44 11.13 8.91
C HIS A 44 16.09 11.26 7.43
N PHE A 45 15.69 12.45 6.99
CA PHE A 45 15.20 12.74 5.66
C PHE A 45 15.85 14.02 5.13
N PRO A 46 16.97 13.92 4.39
CA PRO A 46 17.78 15.09 4.00
C PRO A 46 17.07 16.03 3.01
N ASN A 47 16.03 15.56 2.33
CA ASN A 47 15.21 16.33 1.41
C ASN A 47 13.78 15.78 1.36
N LYS A 48 12.89 16.46 0.63
CA LYS A 48 11.48 16.08 0.49
C LYS A 48 11.31 14.72 -0.21
N ASP A 49 12.12 14.44 -1.23
CA ASP A 49 12.08 13.17 -1.96
C ASP A 49 12.36 12.00 -1.02
N ALA A 50 13.42 12.08 -0.21
CA ALA A 50 13.77 11.06 0.78
C ALA A 50 12.67 10.85 1.84
N LEU A 51 11.94 11.91 2.22
CA LEU A 51 10.77 11.78 3.09
C LEU A 51 9.67 10.96 2.41
N ILE A 52 9.35 11.27 1.15
CA ILE A 52 8.33 10.57 0.37
C ILE A 52 8.75 9.11 0.10
N GLU A 53 10.02 8.85 -0.24
CA GLU A 53 10.56 7.49 -0.33
C GLU A 53 10.36 6.72 0.98
N GLY A 54 10.61 7.39 2.11
CA GLY A 54 10.36 6.83 3.44
C GLY A 54 8.89 6.48 3.68
N MET A 55 7.97 7.31 3.21
CA MET A 55 6.52 7.06 3.30
C MET A 55 6.13 5.84 2.45
N ILE A 56 6.60 5.76 1.20
CA ILE A 56 6.35 4.62 0.31
C ILE A 56 6.93 3.33 0.88
N ALA A 57 8.17 3.38 1.38
CA ALA A 57 8.81 2.22 2.00
C ALA A 57 8.04 1.75 3.25
N HIS A 58 7.56 2.68 4.06
CA HIS A 58 6.76 2.36 5.25
C HIS A 58 5.40 1.75 4.88
N LEU A 59 4.74 2.27 3.84
CA LEU A 59 3.52 1.69 3.29
C LEU A 59 3.73 0.23 2.86
N ILE A 60 4.77 -0.03 2.06
CA ILE A 60 5.10 -1.37 1.57
C ILE A 60 5.39 -2.31 2.75
N GLN A 61 6.19 -1.84 3.72
CA GLN A 61 6.54 -2.63 4.90
C GLN A 61 5.29 -2.98 5.73
N ASN A 62 4.41 -2.01 6.01
CA ASN A 62 3.19 -2.24 6.78
C ASN A 62 2.26 -3.23 6.06
N PHE A 63 2.12 -3.10 4.74
CA PHE A 63 1.33 -4.04 3.95
C PHE A 63 1.93 -5.45 3.99
N ASP A 64 3.25 -5.60 3.80
CA ASP A 64 3.93 -6.90 3.81
C ASP A 64 3.86 -7.57 5.20
N GLU A 65 4.07 -6.82 6.27
CA GLU A 65 3.95 -7.30 7.66
C GLU A 65 2.54 -7.83 7.96
N ARG A 66 1.51 -7.14 7.46
CA ARG A 66 0.11 -7.52 7.67
C ARG A 66 -0.36 -8.65 6.77
N LEU A 67 0.14 -8.71 5.54
CA LEU A 67 -0.07 -9.83 4.64
C LEU A 67 0.50 -11.12 5.24
N GLY A 68 1.59 -10.98 5.99
CA GLY A 68 2.24 -12.06 6.72
C GLY A 68 2.95 -13.03 5.79
N GLN A 69 3.64 -14.00 6.42
CA GLN A 69 4.41 -15.02 5.72
C GLN A 69 3.66 -16.36 5.71
N SER A 70 2.48 -16.41 5.08
CA SER A 70 1.82 -17.69 4.87
C SER A 70 2.68 -18.59 4.01
N ALA A 71 2.95 -19.80 4.51
CA ALA A 71 3.65 -20.86 3.79
C ALA A 71 2.76 -21.44 2.67
N ASP A 72 1.45 -21.48 2.89
CA ASP A 72 0.48 -21.85 1.86
C ASP A 72 0.17 -20.65 0.96
N PHE A 73 0.26 -20.86 -0.35
CA PHE A 73 0.06 -19.80 -1.34
C PHE A 73 -1.41 -19.37 -1.46
N ALA A 74 -2.36 -20.29 -1.31
CA ALA A 74 -3.78 -19.94 -1.38
C ALA A 74 -4.18 -19.09 -0.19
N ASP A 75 -3.68 -19.41 1.01
CA ASP A 75 -3.84 -18.59 2.20
C ASP A 75 -3.20 -17.20 2.02
N TRP A 76 -2.01 -17.13 1.42
CA TRP A 76 -1.35 -15.86 1.10
C TRP A 76 -2.18 -14.99 0.14
N LEU A 77 -2.69 -15.58 -0.95
CA LEU A 77 -3.49 -14.87 -1.94
C LEU A 77 -4.85 -14.44 -1.35
N ALA A 78 -5.45 -15.28 -0.50
CA ALA A 78 -6.68 -14.93 0.21
C ALA A 78 -6.47 -13.80 1.23
N ALA A 79 -5.32 -13.78 1.93
CA ALA A 79 -4.93 -12.67 2.79
C ALA A 79 -4.72 -11.38 1.99
N TYR A 80 -4.10 -11.47 0.80
CA TYR A 80 -3.94 -10.33 -0.10
C TYR A 80 -5.27 -9.69 -0.50
N VAL A 81 -6.24 -10.51 -0.94
CA VAL A 81 -7.58 -10.05 -1.32
C VAL A 81 -8.25 -9.32 -0.15
N ARG A 82 -8.28 -9.95 1.03
CA ARG A 82 -8.94 -9.38 2.21
C ARG A 82 -8.27 -8.09 2.67
N LEU A 83 -6.94 -8.08 2.75
CA LEU A 83 -6.18 -6.93 3.23
C LEU A 83 -6.39 -5.71 2.33
N THR A 84 -6.38 -5.93 1.02
CA THR A 84 -6.51 -4.87 0.02
C THR A 84 -7.93 -4.30 -0.02
N LEU A 85 -8.97 -5.12 0.18
CA LEU A 85 -10.37 -4.70 0.06
C LEU A 85 -11.01 -4.25 1.39
N ALA A 86 -10.53 -4.72 2.55
CA ALA A 86 -11.16 -4.46 3.83
C ALA A 86 -10.62 -3.22 4.58
N ASP A 87 -9.39 -2.78 4.29
CA ASP A 87 -8.72 -1.77 5.12
C ASP A 87 -8.75 -0.35 4.56
N MET A 88 -9.74 0.42 5.01
CA MET A 88 -9.89 1.85 4.69
C MET A 88 -8.75 2.73 5.22
N SER A 89 -8.06 2.32 6.29
CA SER A 89 -6.93 3.08 6.87
C SER A 89 -5.65 2.92 6.06
N LEU A 90 -5.36 1.71 5.57
CA LEU A 90 -4.29 1.46 4.61
C LEU A 90 -4.57 2.16 3.27
N LEU A 91 -5.83 2.14 2.82
CA LEU A 91 -6.27 2.88 1.64
C LEU A 91 -5.95 4.37 1.76
N SER A 92 -6.26 5.00 2.89
CA SER A 92 -5.97 6.42 3.16
C SER A 92 -4.46 6.73 3.15
N GLN A 93 -3.67 5.97 3.92
CA GLN A 93 -2.22 6.17 4.00
C GLN A 93 -1.53 5.95 2.64
N ALA A 94 -1.95 4.89 1.92
CA ALA A 94 -1.41 4.57 0.61
C ALA A 94 -1.74 5.65 -0.42
N GLN A 95 -3.00 6.09 -0.46
CA GLN A 95 -3.45 7.16 -1.35
C GLN A 95 -2.58 8.40 -1.19
N PHE A 96 -2.35 8.86 0.04
CA PHE A 96 -1.58 10.08 0.28
C PHE A 96 -0.09 9.94 -0.03
N SER A 97 0.51 8.78 0.30
CA SER A 97 1.91 8.51 -0.03
C SER A 97 2.13 8.47 -1.54
N ILE A 98 1.24 7.80 -2.28
CA ILE A 98 1.30 7.66 -3.74
C ILE A 98 1.04 8.99 -4.44
N LEU A 99 0.03 9.75 -4.00
CA LEU A 99 -0.24 11.07 -4.55
C LEU A 99 0.91 12.03 -4.29
N ALA A 100 1.55 11.98 -3.11
CA ALA A 100 2.74 12.77 -2.81
C ALA A 100 3.92 12.40 -3.72
N ALA A 101 4.15 11.11 -3.96
CA ALA A 101 5.15 10.64 -4.92
C ALA A 101 4.87 11.14 -6.33
N ILE A 102 3.69 10.86 -6.89
CA ILE A 102 3.32 11.23 -8.26
C ILE A 102 3.38 12.75 -8.48
N ALA A 103 2.90 13.55 -7.51
CA ALA A 103 2.88 15.00 -7.64
C ALA A 103 4.28 15.64 -7.56
N ASN A 104 5.25 14.97 -6.94
CA ASN A 104 6.58 15.51 -6.70
C ASN A 104 7.62 14.97 -7.69
N ASN A 105 7.72 13.65 -7.82
CA ASN A 105 8.56 12.96 -8.77
C ASN A 105 7.99 11.54 -9.02
N PRO A 106 7.47 11.23 -10.21
CA PRO A 106 6.90 9.91 -10.51
C PRO A 106 7.83 8.73 -10.28
N ASP A 107 9.15 8.91 -10.33
CA ASP A 107 10.11 7.82 -10.06
C ASP A 107 10.04 7.32 -8.60
N LEU A 108 9.47 8.12 -7.69
CA LEU A 108 9.31 7.76 -6.27
C LEU A 108 8.30 6.62 -6.03
N VAL A 109 7.49 6.26 -7.02
CA VAL A 109 6.63 5.06 -6.94
C VAL A 109 7.33 3.78 -7.43
N GLN A 110 8.56 3.86 -7.95
CA GLN A 110 9.30 2.70 -8.42
C GLN A 110 9.42 1.56 -7.39
N PRO A 111 9.62 1.82 -6.07
CA PRO A 111 9.62 0.75 -5.07
C PRO A 111 8.32 -0.04 -5.01
N MET A 112 7.17 0.59 -5.28
CA MET A 112 5.89 -0.13 -5.37
C MET A 112 5.85 -1.02 -6.61
N ALA A 113 6.33 -0.52 -7.75
CA ALA A 113 6.41 -1.31 -8.98
C ALA A 113 7.29 -2.56 -8.77
N ASP A 114 8.42 -2.40 -8.09
CA ASP A 114 9.33 -3.50 -7.75
C ASP A 114 8.64 -4.53 -6.82
N GLN A 115 7.89 -4.07 -5.83
CA GLN A 115 7.12 -4.93 -4.94
C GLN A 115 6.02 -5.70 -5.68
N THR A 116 5.25 -5.04 -6.53
CA THR A 116 4.22 -5.71 -7.36
C THR A 116 4.85 -6.74 -8.30
N ALA A 117 6.01 -6.43 -8.88
CA ALA A 117 6.75 -7.38 -9.70
C ALA A 117 7.25 -8.59 -8.90
N ALA A 118 7.65 -8.40 -7.63
CA ALA A 118 8.02 -9.49 -6.74
C ALA A 118 6.83 -10.41 -6.43
N TRP A 119 5.65 -9.84 -6.15
CA TRP A 119 4.42 -10.63 -5.97
C TRP A 119 4.03 -11.38 -7.24
N GLN A 120 4.16 -10.77 -8.42
CA GLN A 120 3.89 -11.45 -9.69
C GLN A 120 4.83 -12.63 -9.91
N LYS A 121 6.13 -12.45 -9.68
CA LYS A 121 7.10 -13.56 -9.74
C LYS A 121 6.76 -14.68 -8.76
N ARG A 122 6.30 -14.35 -7.54
CA ARG A 122 5.82 -15.34 -6.58
C ARG A 122 4.66 -16.14 -7.16
N ILE A 123 3.61 -15.47 -7.65
CA ILE A 123 2.44 -16.10 -8.29
C ILE A 123 2.89 -17.09 -9.37
N GLU A 124 3.72 -16.65 -10.31
CA GLU A 124 4.20 -17.48 -11.43
C GLU A 124 5.03 -18.69 -10.97
N SER A 125 5.71 -18.57 -9.82
CA SER A 125 6.57 -19.63 -9.30
C SER A 125 5.86 -20.71 -8.48
N VAL A 126 4.76 -20.36 -7.78
CA VAL A 126 4.13 -21.28 -6.82
C VAL A 126 2.65 -21.58 -7.08
N ALA A 127 1.95 -20.76 -7.87
CA ALA A 127 0.53 -20.97 -8.13
C ALA A 127 0.33 -22.17 -9.06
N LYS A 128 -0.62 -23.05 -8.73
CA LYS A 128 -1.05 -24.15 -9.61
C LYS A 128 -1.67 -23.63 -10.90
N ASP A 129 -2.47 -22.57 -10.80
CA ASP A 129 -3.00 -21.80 -11.92
C ASP A 129 -2.52 -20.34 -11.80
N PRO A 130 -1.35 -19.99 -12.39
CA PRO A 130 -0.80 -18.65 -12.29
C PRO A 130 -1.64 -17.61 -13.05
N VAL A 131 -2.41 -18.02 -14.06
CA VAL A 131 -3.28 -17.13 -14.83
C VAL A 131 -4.47 -16.71 -13.97
N LEU A 132 -5.17 -17.67 -13.35
CA LEU A 132 -6.27 -17.38 -12.45
C LEU A 132 -5.81 -16.54 -11.25
N ALA A 133 -4.69 -16.90 -10.62
CA ALA A 133 -4.14 -16.12 -9.51
C ALA A 133 -3.78 -14.68 -9.92
N THR A 134 -3.27 -14.48 -11.14
CA THR A 134 -3.00 -13.14 -11.69
C THR A 134 -4.30 -12.36 -11.93
N ILE A 135 -5.34 -13.00 -12.49
CA ILE A 135 -6.66 -12.38 -12.67
C ILE A 135 -7.23 -11.92 -11.33
N ILE A 136 -7.14 -12.76 -10.30
CA ILE A 136 -7.62 -12.44 -8.95
C ILE A 136 -6.87 -11.21 -8.42
N ARG A 137 -5.54 -11.20 -8.46
CA ARG A 137 -4.73 -10.05 -8.02
C ARG A 137 -5.11 -8.77 -8.75
N LEU A 138 -5.19 -8.81 -10.08
CA LEU A 138 -5.53 -7.63 -10.89
C LEU A 138 -6.95 -7.11 -10.64
N ALA A 139 -7.91 -8.00 -10.38
CA ALA A 139 -9.27 -7.60 -10.01
C ALA A 139 -9.29 -6.89 -8.65
N THR A 140 -8.53 -7.41 -7.67
CA THR A 140 -8.34 -6.78 -6.37
C THR A 140 -7.70 -5.39 -6.50
N ASP A 141 -6.60 -5.30 -7.26
CA ASP A 141 -5.86 -4.04 -7.49
C ASP A 141 -6.75 -3.00 -8.18
N GLY A 142 -7.53 -3.41 -9.19
CA GLY A 142 -8.43 -2.52 -9.92
C GLY A 142 -9.50 -1.88 -9.02
N LEU A 143 -10.11 -2.65 -8.12
CA LEU A 143 -11.05 -2.12 -7.13
C LEU A 143 -10.36 -1.14 -6.17
N TRP A 144 -9.16 -1.49 -5.72
CA TRP A 144 -8.38 -0.65 -4.82
C TRP A 144 -7.98 0.68 -5.46
N TYR A 145 -7.50 0.68 -6.70
CA TYR A 145 -7.17 1.90 -7.46
C TYR A 145 -8.41 2.77 -7.71
N ALA A 146 -9.55 2.17 -8.04
CA ALA A 146 -10.80 2.90 -8.23
C ALA A 146 -11.21 3.65 -6.96
N GLU A 147 -11.11 3.01 -5.79
CA GLU A 147 -11.37 3.66 -4.50
C GLU A 147 -10.32 4.72 -4.16
N MET A 148 -9.04 4.42 -4.36
CA MET A 148 -7.92 5.33 -4.13
C MET A 148 -8.05 6.63 -4.95
N LEU A 149 -8.54 6.54 -6.20
CA LEU A 149 -8.74 7.71 -7.06
C LEU A 149 -10.10 8.39 -6.85
N GLY A 150 -10.96 7.86 -5.98
CA GLY A 150 -12.34 8.34 -5.82
C GLY A 150 -13.24 8.06 -7.03
N ILE A 151 -12.82 7.19 -7.95
CA ILE A 151 -13.58 6.76 -9.12
C ILE A 151 -14.54 5.64 -8.68
N ARG A 152 -15.51 6.00 -7.83
CA ARG A 152 -16.45 5.05 -7.24
C ARG A 152 -17.53 4.66 -8.25
N GLN A 153 -17.39 3.46 -8.79
CA GLN A 153 -18.38 2.88 -9.71
C GLN A 153 -19.14 1.69 -9.11
N VAL A 154 -18.61 1.09 -8.04
CA VAL A 154 -19.09 -0.17 -7.46
C VAL A 154 -19.63 0.08 -6.05
N SER A 155 -20.83 -0.42 -5.76
CA SER A 155 -21.40 -0.32 -4.40
C SER A 155 -20.64 -1.21 -3.41
N ASP A 156 -20.72 -0.88 -2.11
CA ASP A 156 -20.11 -1.71 -1.06
C ASP A 156 -20.63 -3.16 -1.08
N GLU A 157 -21.93 -3.35 -1.36
CA GLU A 157 -22.55 -4.68 -1.51
C GLU A 157 -21.92 -5.46 -2.68
N MET A 158 -21.69 -4.81 -3.82
CA MET A 158 -21.05 -5.46 -4.96
C MET A 158 -19.57 -5.73 -4.70
N LYS A 159 -18.85 -4.85 -4.00
CA LYS A 159 -17.46 -5.12 -3.57
C LYS A 159 -17.38 -6.35 -2.68
N GLN A 160 -18.28 -6.51 -1.72
CA GLN A 160 -18.36 -7.71 -0.88
C GLN A 160 -18.68 -8.96 -1.69
N ALA A 161 -19.58 -8.87 -2.68
CA ALA A 161 -19.89 -9.97 -3.57
C ALA A 161 -18.67 -10.38 -4.43
N VAL A 162 -17.92 -9.40 -4.94
CA VAL A 162 -16.67 -9.64 -5.69
C VAL A 162 -15.62 -10.27 -4.79
N GLU A 163 -15.37 -9.72 -3.61
CA GLU A 163 -14.43 -10.29 -2.63
C GLU A 163 -14.76 -11.75 -2.33
N LYS A 164 -16.03 -12.04 -2.01
CA LYS A 164 -16.49 -13.41 -1.76
C LYS A 164 -16.20 -14.32 -2.95
N ARG A 165 -16.51 -13.89 -4.18
CA ARG A 165 -16.27 -14.69 -5.39
C ARG A 165 -14.78 -14.91 -5.64
N LEU A 166 -13.93 -13.91 -5.43
CA LEU A 166 -12.49 -14.07 -5.56
C LEU A 166 -11.96 -15.13 -4.57
N LEU A 167 -12.42 -15.11 -3.32
CA LEU A 167 -12.06 -16.11 -2.32
C LEU A 167 -12.55 -17.52 -2.66
N GLU A 168 -13.76 -17.66 -3.22
CA GLU A 168 -14.27 -18.94 -3.75
C GLU A 168 -13.36 -19.50 -4.87
N MET A 169 -12.96 -18.64 -5.82
CA MET A 169 -12.07 -19.06 -6.92
C MET A 169 -10.70 -19.53 -6.44
N ILE A 170 -10.14 -18.90 -5.39
CA ILE A 170 -8.90 -19.36 -4.75
C ILE A 170 -9.09 -20.76 -4.21
N HIS A 171 -10.17 -20.99 -3.44
CA HIS A 171 -10.47 -22.29 -2.84
C HIS A 171 -10.60 -23.40 -3.89
N ASP A 172 -11.40 -23.17 -4.94
CA ASP A 172 -11.66 -24.17 -5.98
C ASP A 172 -10.39 -24.54 -6.77
N SER A 173 -9.50 -23.57 -6.98
CA SER A 173 -8.21 -23.79 -7.68
C SER A 173 -7.28 -24.74 -6.92
N THR A 174 -7.44 -24.85 -5.60
CA THR A 174 -6.65 -25.77 -4.76
C THR A 174 -7.19 -27.19 -4.72
N GLN A 175 -8.50 -27.39 -4.94
CA GLN A 175 -9.18 -28.68 -4.75
C GLN A 175 -9.35 -29.53 -6.02
N SER A 176 -9.13 -28.96 -7.22
CA SER A 176 -9.34 -29.70 -8.47
C SER A 176 -8.20 -30.70 -8.72
N GLU A 177 -8.35 -31.95 -8.28
CA GLU A 177 -7.65 -33.17 -8.75
C GLU A 177 -8.46 -33.87 -9.84
#